data_AF-X1JPD8-F1
#
_entry.id   AF-X1JPD8-F1
#
_cell.length_a   1.000
_cell.length_b   1.000
_cell.length_c   1.000
_cell.angle_alpha   90.00
_cell.angle_beta   90.00
_cell.angle_gamma   90.00
#
_symmetry.space_group_name_H-M   'P 1'
#
loop_
_entity.id
_entity.type
_entity.pdbx_description
1 polymer ?
#
loop_
_entity_poly.entity_id
_entity_poly.type
_entity_poly.pdbx_seq_one_letter_code
_entity_poly.pdbx_strand_id
1 'polypeptide(L)'
;PPKQVMAIKMGQLDAAFLPEQWATMAEDFGFKMLLMSQEVWPEMQGSVLVVKEELIEDYPDVVKKLVKVSKRATDWANQYPQEAAEIVARQLQEAGGSLFPVEIADIATKTEITPAILLKSMNRLKYTTDIDLAVIQDAIDYVAQLGYIKSSFKAGDILDLSFIKQ
;
A
#
# COMPACT_ATOMS: atom_id res chain seq x y z
N PRO A 1 11.23 4.64 0.62
CA PRO A 1 10.39 5.86 0.74
C PRO A 1 10.97 7.02 1.57
N PRO A 2 11.25 6.90 2.88
CA PRO A 2 11.68 8.05 3.71
C PRO A 2 12.97 8.71 3.19
N LYS A 3 13.96 7.90 2.78
CA LYS A 3 15.21 8.39 2.18
C LYS A 3 15.00 9.17 0.87
N GLN A 4 14.02 8.78 0.05
CA GLN A 4 13.70 9.48 -1.20
C GLN A 4 13.06 10.84 -0.92
N VAL A 5 12.17 10.92 0.09
CA VAL A 5 11.58 12.19 0.55
C VAL A 5 12.65 13.14 1.07
N MET A 6 13.67 12.65 1.78
CA MET A 6 14.80 13.48 2.21
C MET A 6 15.68 13.90 1.03
N ALA A 7 16.01 12.98 0.13
CA ALA A 7 16.86 13.27 -1.01
C ALA A 7 16.24 14.33 -1.94
N ILE A 8 14.94 14.24 -2.24
CA ILE A 8 14.25 15.26 -3.06
C ILE A 8 14.19 16.61 -2.33
N LYS A 9 13.90 16.63 -1.01
CA LYS A 9 13.92 17.83 -0.17
C LYS A 9 15.29 18.51 -0.12
N MET A 10 16.36 17.73 -0.16
CA MET A 10 17.74 18.21 -0.18
C MET A 10 18.22 18.60 -1.59
N GLY A 11 17.37 18.52 -2.62
CA GLY A 11 17.75 18.81 -4.01
C GLY A 11 18.70 17.79 -4.63
N GLN A 12 18.78 16.58 -4.08
CA GLN A 12 19.59 15.48 -4.63
C GLN A 12 18.85 14.70 -5.72
N LEU A 13 17.53 14.86 -5.81
CA LEU A 13 16.67 14.25 -6.83
C LEU A 13 15.82 15.34 -7.47
N ASP A 14 15.64 15.27 -8.80
CA ASP A 14 14.72 16.15 -9.53
C ASP A 14 13.26 15.68 -9.42
N ALA A 15 13.05 14.38 -9.24
CA ALA A 15 11.75 13.74 -9.08
C ALA A 15 11.85 12.45 -8.24
N ALA A 16 10.74 12.05 -7.61
CA ALA A 16 10.65 10.80 -6.86
C ALA A 16 9.31 10.10 -7.13
N PHE A 17 9.37 8.78 -7.28
CA PHE A 17 8.19 7.91 -7.31
C PHE A 17 7.96 7.35 -5.91
N LEU A 18 6.85 7.76 -5.28
CA LEU A 18 6.57 7.50 -3.87
C LEU A 18 5.20 6.84 -3.71
N PRO A 19 5.07 5.83 -2.85
CA PRO A 19 3.75 5.37 -2.43
C PRO A 19 3.10 6.40 -1.52
N GLU A 20 1.77 6.37 -1.44
CA GLU A 20 1.04 7.00 -0.33
C GLU A 20 1.47 6.37 1.00
N GLN A 21 1.57 7.10 2.11
CA GLN A 21 1.32 8.54 2.32
C GLN A 21 2.48 9.48 1.95
N TRP A 22 3.64 8.93 1.58
CA TRP A 22 4.87 9.72 1.37
C TRP A 22 4.74 10.73 0.22
N ALA A 23 3.97 10.41 -0.81
CA ALA A 23 3.69 11.32 -1.91
C ALA A 23 2.87 12.55 -1.43
N THR A 24 1.87 12.33 -0.58
CA THR A 24 1.12 13.42 0.07
C THR A 24 2.02 14.29 0.96
N MET A 25 2.93 13.67 1.74
CA MET A 25 3.88 14.41 2.57
C MET A 25 4.88 15.23 1.74
N ALA A 26 5.35 14.70 0.61
CA ALA A 26 6.23 15.44 -0.30
C ALA A 26 5.51 16.68 -0.87
N GLU A 27 4.22 16.56 -1.18
CA GLU A 27 3.41 17.69 -1.62
C GLU A 27 3.34 18.82 -0.57
N ASP A 28 3.22 18.47 0.71
CA ASP A 28 3.20 19.44 1.82
C ASP A 28 4.58 20.11 2.02
N PHE A 29 5.66 19.54 1.48
CA PHE A 29 6.96 20.20 1.37
C PHE A 29 7.08 21.14 0.16
N GLY A 30 6.00 21.37 -0.58
CA GLY A 30 5.96 22.25 -1.74
C GLY A 30 6.29 21.58 -3.07
N PHE A 31 6.43 20.25 -3.09
CA PHE A 31 6.58 19.52 -4.36
C PHE A 31 5.24 19.38 -5.07
N LYS A 32 5.29 19.25 -6.40
CA LYS A 32 4.10 19.08 -7.24
C LYS A 32 3.95 17.62 -7.63
N MET A 33 2.75 17.04 -7.45
CA MET A 33 2.42 15.76 -8.06
C MET A 33 2.35 15.91 -9.58
N LEU A 34 3.15 15.12 -10.29
CA LEU A 34 3.19 15.13 -11.76
C LEU A 34 2.33 14.04 -12.39
N LEU A 35 2.24 12.88 -11.73
CA LEU A 35 1.57 11.69 -12.24
C LEU A 35 1.21 10.76 -11.08
N MET A 36 0.01 10.20 -11.12
CA MET A 36 -0.48 9.16 -10.21
C MET A 36 -0.36 7.78 -10.88
N SER A 37 -0.16 6.72 -10.10
CA SER A 37 -0.02 5.36 -10.65
C SER A 37 -1.27 4.93 -11.42
N GLN A 38 -2.45 5.38 -11.00
CA GLN A 38 -3.73 5.11 -11.66
C GLN A 38 -3.85 5.77 -13.04
N GLU A 39 -3.05 6.79 -13.35
CA GLU A 39 -3.02 7.40 -14.68
C GLU A 39 -2.19 6.56 -15.67
N VAL A 40 -1.29 5.72 -15.16
CA VAL A 40 -0.45 4.81 -15.95
C VAL A 40 -1.06 3.42 -16.02
N TRP A 41 -1.58 2.93 -14.90
CA TRP A 41 -2.17 1.60 -14.76
C TRP A 41 -3.42 1.69 -13.87
N PRO A 42 -4.59 1.99 -14.46
CA PRO A 42 -5.81 2.34 -13.72
C PRO A 42 -6.27 1.31 -12.70
N GLU A 43 -6.26 0.02 -13.06
CA GLU A 43 -6.72 -1.06 -12.18
C GLU A 43 -5.58 -1.79 -11.45
N MET A 44 -4.39 -1.17 -11.37
CA MET A 44 -3.23 -1.78 -10.70
C MET A 44 -3.61 -2.27 -9.29
N GLN A 45 -3.44 -3.57 -9.08
CA GLN A 45 -3.64 -4.19 -7.79
C GLN A 45 -2.51 -3.75 -6.84
N GLY A 46 -2.90 -3.16 -5.71
CA GLY A 46 -1.97 -2.68 -4.68
C GLY A 46 -1.55 -3.79 -3.72
N SER A 47 -1.81 -3.59 -2.43
CA SER A 47 -1.53 -4.59 -1.40
C SER A 47 -2.60 -5.67 -1.35
N VAL A 48 -2.18 -6.94 -1.19
CA VAL A 48 -3.05 -8.10 -1.05
C VAL A 48 -2.76 -8.86 0.25
N LEU A 49 -3.74 -9.64 0.72
CA LEU A 49 -3.53 -10.58 1.82
C LEU A 49 -2.83 -11.84 1.29
N VAL A 50 -1.62 -12.10 1.76
CA VAL A 50 -0.89 -13.35 1.48
C VAL A 50 -0.82 -14.17 2.75
N VAL A 51 -1.16 -15.45 2.65
CA VAL A 51 -1.00 -16.44 3.71
C VAL A 51 -0.13 -17.57 3.20
N LYS A 52 0.50 -18.29 4.13
CA LYS A 52 1.24 -19.51 3.78
C LYS A 52 0.27 -20.63 3.40
N GLU A 53 0.73 -21.49 2.49
CA GLU A 53 -0.03 -22.67 2.06
C GLU A 53 -0.36 -23.58 3.25
N GLU A 54 0.58 -23.80 4.18
CA GLU A 54 0.33 -24.64 5.35
C GLU A 54 -0.79 -24.08 6.25
N LEU A 55 -0.99 -22.75 6.28
CA LEU A 55 -2.09 -22.14 7.05
C LEU A 55 -3.45 -22.41 6.39
N ILE A 56 -3.49 -22.48 5.05
CA ILE A 56 -4.68 -22.82 4.28
C ILE A 56 -5.06 -24.28 4.52
N GLU A 57 -4.09 -25.18 4.47
CA GLU A 57 -4.29 -26.63 4.62
C GLU A 57 -4.66 -27.01 6.06
N ASP A 58 -3.87 -26.56 7.03
CA ASP A 58 -4.02 -26.97 8.43
C ASP A 58 -5.15 -26.21 9.15
N TYR A 59 -5.40 -24.96 8.76
CA TYR A 59 -6.32 -24.05 9.46
C TYR A 59 -7.21 -23.21 8.51
N PRO A 60 -7.98 -23.83 7.59
CA PRO A 60 -8.77 -23.11 6.60
C PRO A 60 -9.80 -22.15 7.22
N ASP A 61 -10.36 -22.49 8.39
CA ASP A 61 -11.30 -21.62 9.09
C ASP A 61 -10.66 -20.35 9.66
N VAL A 62 -9.36 -20.39 9.97
CA VAL A 62 -8.60 -19.18 10.34
C VAL A 62 -8.43 -18.29 9.13
N VAL A 63 -8.08 -18.85 7.96
CA VAL A 63 -7.95 -18.09 6.70
C VAL A 63 -9.28 -17.44 6.31
N LYS A 64 -10.41 -18.16 6.40
CA LYS A 64 -11.75 -17.58 6.18
C LYS A 64 -12.02 -16.39 7.10
N LYS A 65 -11.67 -16.51 8.38
CA LYS A 65 -11.84 -15.42 9.36
C LYS A 65 -10.94 -14.23 9.04
N LEU A 66 -9.70 -14.46 8.61
CA LEU A 66 -8.79 -13.39 8.19
C LEU A 66 -9.38 -12.63 7.00
N VAL A 67 -9.79 -13.33 5.93
CA VAL A 67 -10.42 -12.70 4.76
C VAL A 67 -11.67 -11.90 5.16
N LYS A 68 -12.54 -12.47 6.00
CA LYS A 68 -13.75 -11.79 6.50
C LYS A 68 -13.44 -10.54 7.31
N VAL A 69 -12.44 -10.59 8.18
CA VAL A 69 -12.04 -9.43 9.00
C VAL A 69 -11.38 -8.37 8.12
N SER A 70 -10.53 -8.74 7.17
CA SER A 70 -9.94 -7.81 6.20
C SER A 70 -11.01 -7.08 5.40
N LYS A 71 -12.02 -7.80 4.91
CA LYS A 71 -13.17 -7.18 4.23
C LYS A 71 -13.92 -6.21 5.13
N ARG A 72 -14.29 -6.63 6.34
CA ARG A 72 -14.99 -5.76 7.29
C ARG A 72 -14.20 -4.51 7.66
N ALA A 73 -12.89 -4.64 7.85
CA ALA A 73 -12.01 -3.51 8.16
C ALA A 73 -11.90 -2.54 6.97
N THR A 74 -11.81 -3.08 5.75
CA THR A 74 -11.80 -2.30 4.51
C THR A 74 -13.11 -1.54 4.31
N ASP A 75 -14.25 -2.22 4.45
CA ASP A 75 -15.58 -1.62 4.36
C ASP A 75 -15.77 -0.54 5.45
N TRP A 76 -15.30 -0.80 6.67
CA TRP A 76 -15.35 0.18 7.77
C TRP A 76 -14.48 1.41 7.47
N ALA A 77 -13.24 1.24 6.99
CA ALA A 77 -12.37 2.35 6.65
C ALA A 77 -12.96 3.24 5.55
N ASN A 78 -13.66 2.65 4.58
CA ASN A 78 -14.40 3.38 3.56
C ASN A 78 -15.60 4.16 4.12
N GLN A 79 -16.28 3.63 5.14
CA GLN A 79 -17.43 4.28 5.78
C GLN A 79 -17.04 5.38 6.76
N TYR A 80 -15.88 5.24 7.42
CA TYR A 80 -15.40 6.07 8.51
C TYR A 80 -13.98 6.61 8.22
N PRO A 81 -13.78 7.35 7.11
CA PRO A 81 -12.44 7.72 6.65
C PRO A 81 -11.72 8.68 7.61
N GLN A 82 -12.45 9.51 8.37
CA GLN A 82 -11.86 10.41 9.36
C GLN A 82 -11.32 9.64 10.56
N GLU A 83 -12.14 8.78 11.18
CA GLU A 83 -11.67 7.93 12.29
C GLU A 83 -10.57 6.97 11.84
N ALA A 84 -10.67 6.43 10.62
CA ALA A 84 -9.63 5.59 10.04
C ALA A 84 -8.31 6.36 9.88
N ALA A 85 -8.33 7.59 9.38
CA ALA A 85 -7.13 8.43 9.26
C ALA A 85 -6.50 8.74 10.62
N GLU A 86 -7.29 8.98 11.67
CA GLU A 86 -6.80 9.16 13.04
C GLU A 86 -6.10 7.91 13.57
N ILE A 87 -6.71 6.74 13.39
CA ILE A 87 -6.12 5.45 13.81
C ILE A 87 -4.81 5.20 13.06
N VAL A 88 -4.80 5.38 11.74
CA VAL A 88 -3.61 5.17 10.91
C VAL A 88 -2.49 6.14 11.28
N ALA A 89 -2.81 7.43 11.49
CA ALA A 89 -1.83 8.43 11.91
C ALA A 89 -1.18 8.04 13.24
N ARG A 90 -1.98 7.67 14.24
CA ARG A 90 -1.46 7.20 15.54
C ARG A 90 -0.55 5.98 15.40
N GLN A 91 -1.00 4.97 14.65
CA GLN A 91 -0.20 3.74 14.45
C GLN A 91 1.10 3.98 13.70
N LEU A 92 1.10 4.86 12.69
CA LEU A 92 2.31 5.20 11.95
C LEU A 92 3.29 6.05 12.78
N GLN A 93 2.80 6.92 13.67
CA GLN A 93 3.65 7.64 14.62
C GLN A 93 4.36 6.67 15.58
N GLU A 94 3.60 5.73 16.17
CA GLU A 94 4.14 4.70 17.07
C GLU A 94 5.15 3.80 16.35
N ALA A 95 4.81 3.29 15.16
CA ALA A 95 5.68 2.42 14.39
C ALA A 95 6.91 3.17 13.85
N GLY A 96 6.75 4.41 13.39
CA GLY A 96 7.81 5.26 12.85
C GLY A 96 8.93 5.54 13.86
N GLY A 97 8.59 5.68 15.15
CA GLY A 97 9.59 5.80 16.22
C GLY A 97 10.52 4.59 16.37
N SER A 98 10.12 3.42 15.86
CA SER A 98 10.91 2.16 15.93
C SER A 98 11.59 1.77 14.61
N LEU A 99 11.12 2.30 13.48
CA LEU A 99 11.52 1.85 12.14
C LEU A 99 12.59 2.72 11.45
N PHE A 100 12.87 3.91 11.97
CA PHE A 100 13.80 4.84 11.36
C PHE A 100 15.09 5.00 12.18
N PRO A 101 16.28 5.03 11.53
CA PRO A 101 17.52 5.47 12.17
C PRO A 101 17.32 6.84 12.82
N VAL A 102 17.98 7.10 13.95
CA VAL A 102 17.82 8.32 14.77
C VAL A 102 17.86 9.61 13.94
N GLU A 103 18.74 9.69 12.93
CA GLU A 103 18.87 10.84 12.03
C GLU A 103 17.63 11.07 11.12
N ILE A 104 16.95 9.99 10.73
CA ILE A 104 15.71 10.04 9.96
C ILE A 104 14.52 10.26 10.91
N ALA A 105 14.58 9.70 12.11
CA ALA A 105 13.59 9.92 13.16
C ALA A 105 13.48 11.41 13.50
N ASP A 106 14.58 12.16 13.60
CA ASP A 106 14.57 13.61 13.89
C ASP A 106 13.96 14.48 12.78
N ILE A 107 13.95 14.01 11.54
CA ILE A 107 13.31 14.72 10.42
C ILE A 107 11.86 14.25 10.25
N ALA A 108 11.58 12.97 10.51
CA ALA A 108 10.23 12.42 10.59
C ALA A 108 9.43 13.01 11.77
N THR A 109 10.07 13.28 12.92
CA THR A 109 9.45 13.95 14.07
C THR A 109 9.18 15.42 13.81
N LYS A 110 9.94 16.08 12.92
CA LYS A 110 9.64 17.44 12.44
C LYS A 110 8.57 17.50 11.34
N THR A 111 8.16 16.34 10.83
CA THR A 111 7.12 16.23 9.81
C THR A 111 5.99 15.39 10.38
N GLU A 112 5.21 15.97 11.29
CA GLU A 112 4.17 15.24 12.01
C GLU A 112 3.24 14.54 11.02
N ILE A 113 3.18 13.21 11.14
CA ILE A 113 2.18 12.39 10.45
C ILE A 113 0.83 12.73 11.09
N THR A 114 0.09 13.67 10.52
CA THR A 114 -1.18 14.13 11.10
C THR A 114 -2.38 13.37 10.51
N PRO A 115 -3.52 13.29 11.23
CA PRO A 115 -4.76 12.76 10.67
C PRO A 115 -5.20 13.46 9.38
N ALA A 116 -4.93 14.77 9.24
CA ALA A 116 -5.24 15.53 8.03
C ALA A 116 -4.41 15.07 6.81
N ILE A 117 -3.11 14.83 7.00
CA ILE A 117 -2.23 14.28 5.95
C ILE A 117 -2.71 12.88 5.55
N LEU A 118 -3.06 12.05 6.54
CA LEU A 118 -3.56 10.70 6.26
C LEU A 118 -4.89 10.75 5.53
N LEU A 119 -5.84 11.59 5.94
CA LEU A 119 -7.11 11.72 5.25
C LEU A 119 -6.93 12.12 3.78
N LYS A 120 -6.03 13.08 3.50
CA LYS A 120 -5.69 13.51 2.13
C LYS A 120 -5.09 12.34 1.32
N SER A 121 -4.17 11.59 1.92
CA SER A 121 -3.54 10.42 1.32
C SER A 121 -4.54 9.29 1.04
N MET A 122 -5.40 8.97 2.01
CA MET A 122 -6.44 7.95 1.90
C MET A 122 -7.46 8.28 0.81
N ASN A 123 -7.81 9.56 0.61
CA ASN A 123 -8.71 9.99 -0.47
C ASN A 123 -8.14 9.76 -1.88
N ARG A 124 -6.85 9.43 -2.02
CA ARG A 124 -6.20 9.08 -3.29
C ARG A 124 -6.14 7.56 -3.53
N LEU A 125 -6.63 6.77 -2.58
CA LEU A 125 -6.57 5.32 -2.61
C LEU A 125 -7.97 4.74 -2.80
N LYS A 126 -8.05 3.67 -3.58
CA LYS A 126 -9.25 2.84 -3.73
C LYS A 126 -9.11 1.63 -2.83
N TYR A 127 -9.81 1.63 -1.70
CA TYR A 127 -9.83 0.49 -0.79
C TYR A 127 -10.86 -0.53 -1.24
N THR A 128 -10.39 -1.68 -1.73
CA THR A 128 -11.24 -2.81 -2.12
C THR A 128 -10.57 -4.12 -1.73
N THR A 129 -11.39 -5.15 -1.54
CA THR A 129 -10.94 -6.55 -1.42
C THR A 129 -11.14 -7.34 -2.71
N ASP A 130 -11.59 -6.69 -3.78
CA ASP A 130 -11.80 -7.33 -5.07
C ASP A 130 -10.46 -7.63 -5.74
N ILE A 131 -10.31 -8.86 -6.24
CA ILE A 131 -9.11 -9.32 -6.93
C ILE A 131 -9.46 -9.57 -8.39
N ASP A 132 -8.73 -8.89 -9.28
CA ASP A 132 -8.84 -9.11 -10.72
C ASP A 132 -7.71 -10.03 -11.22
N LEU A 133 -8.08 -11.25 -11.61
CA LEU A 133 -7.15 -12.26 -12.11
C LEU A 133 -6.43 -11.81 -13.38
N ALA A 134 -7.11 -11.10 -14.28
CA ALA A 134 -6.54 -10.66 -15.55
C ALA A 134 -5.49 -9.57 -15.31
N VAL A 135 -5.78 -8.60 -14.45
CA VAL A 135 -4.81 -7.56 -14.10
C VAL A 135 -3.56 -8.15 -13.45
N ILE A 136 -3.71 -9.17 -12.60
CA ILE A 136 -2.57 -9.85 -11.97
C ILE A 136 -1.77 -10.64 -13.02
N GLN A 137 -2.45 -11.30 -13.97
CA GLN A 137 -1.77 -11.99 -15.06
C GLN A 137 -0.96 -11.00 -15.93
N ASP A 138 -1.56 -9.86 -16.30
CA ASP A 138 -0.87 -8.81 -17.05
C ASP A 138 0.37 -8.31 -16.29
N ALA A 139 0.28 -8.21 -14.97
CA ALA A 139 1.43 -7.85 -14.13
C ALA A 139 2.54 -8.90 -14.16
N ILE A 140 2.20 -10.18 -14.02
CA ILE A 140 3.15 -11.29 -14.09
C ILE A 140 3.85 -11.32 -15.47
N ASP A 141 3.07 -11.18 -16.54
CA ASP A 141 3.58 -11.17 -17.91
C ASP A 141 4.50 -9.99 -18.15
N TYR A 142 4.11 -8.80 -17.69
CA TYR A 142 4.92 -7.59 -17.82
C TYR A 142 6.25 -7.70 -17.06
N VAL A 143 6.24 -8.17 -15.82
CA VAL A 143 7.51 -8.32 -15.06
C VAL A 143 8.39 -9.45 -15.60
N ALA A 144 7.81 -10.48 -16.22
CA ALA A 144 8.56 -11.51 -16.94
C ALA A 144 9.20 -10.95 -18.21
N GLN A 145 8.46 -10.17 -18.99
CA GLN A 145 8.97 -9.48 -20.19
C GLN A 145 10.14 -8.55 -19.86
N LEU A 146 10.09 -7.87 -18.71
CA LEU A 146 11.18 -7.03 -18.21
C LEU A 146 12.36 -7.83 -17.64
N GLY A 147 12.22 -9.16 -17.49
CA GLY A 147 13.26 -10.04 -16.95
C GLY A 147 13.42 -10.01 -15.43
N TYR A 148 12.45 -9.44 -14.69
CA TYR A 148 12.47 -9.46 -13.22
C TYR A 148 12.16 -10.84 -12.64
N ILE A 149 11.43 -11.68 -13.39
CA ILE A 149 11.23 -13.10 -13.09
C ILE A 149 11.65 -13.95 -14.29
N LYS A 150 11.99 -15.23 -14.03
CA LYS A 150 12.56 -16.14 -15.04
C LYS A 150 11.64 -16.36 -16.24
N SER A 151 10.34 -16.46 -15.98
CA SER A 151 9.30 -16.67 -16.98
C SER A 151 7.95 -16.26 -16.39
N SER A 152 6.98 -15.97 -17.25
CA SER A 152 5.58 -15.87 -16.81
C SER A 152 5.08 -17.21 -16.27
N PHE A 153 4.04 -17.16 -15.45
CA PHE A 153 3.28 -18.29 -14.90
C PHE A 153 1.81 -17.87 -14.74
N LYS A 154 0.92 -18.81 -14.43
CA LYS A 154 -0.50 -18.49 -14.31
C LYS A 154 -0.76 -17.80 -12.98
N ALA A 155 -1.44 -16.65 -13.00
CA ALA A 155 -1.87 -15.97 -11.79
C ALA A 155 -2.68 -16.88 -10.85
N GLY A 156 -3.47 -17.81 -11.41
CA GLY A 156 -4.23 -18.81 -10.65
C GLY A 156 -3.38 -19.79 -9.84
N ASP A 157 -2.08 -19.93 -10.14
CA ASP A 157 -1.17 -20.81 -9.39
C ASP A 157 -0.81 -20.20 -8.01
N ILE A 158 -1.03 -18.89 -7.82
CA ILE A 158 -0.73 -18.18 -6.56
C ILE A 158 -1.97 -17.53 -5.93
N LEU A 159 -3.14 -17.64 -6.56
CA LEU A 159 -4.38 -17.01 -6.12
C LEU A 159 -5.42 -18.05 -5.72
N ASP A 160 -5.72 -18.11 -4.42
CA ASP A 160 -6.87 -18.85 -3.91
C ASP A 160 -8.07 -17.93 -3.67
N LEU A 161 -8.91 -17.80 -4.69
CA LEU A 161 -10.12 -16.97 -4.64
C LEU A 161 -11.31 -17.67 -3.96
N SER A 162 -11.16 -18.93 -3.52
CA SER A 162 -12.25 -19.69 -2.90
C SER A 162 -12.68 -19.10 -1.55
N PHE A 163 -11.78 -18.39 -0.87
CA PHE A 163 -12.04 -17.74 0.42
C PHE A 163 -12.77 -16.40 0.31
N ILE A 164 -12.85 -15.79 -0.88
CA ILE A 164 -13.53 -14.50 -1.11
C ILE A 164 -14.99 -14.70 -1.56
N LYS A 165 -15.29 -15.79 -2.26
CA LYS A 165 -16.61 -16.08 -2.85
C LYS A 165 -17.64 -16.68 -1.86
N GLN A 166 -17.34 -16.69 -0.55
CA GLN A 166 -18.14 -17.34 0.51
C GLN A 166 -19.06 -16.36 1.26
#